data_AF-A0A6N6PV53-F1
#
_entry.id   AF-A0A6N6PV53-F1
#
_cell.length_a   1.000
_cell.length_b   1.000
_cell.length_c   1.000
_cell.angle_alpha   90.00
_cell.angle_beta   90.00
_cell.angle_gamma   90.00
#
_symmetry.space_group_name_H-M   'P 1'
#
loop_
_entity.id
_entity.type
_entity.pdbx_description
1 polymer ?
#
loop_
_entity_poly.entity_id
_entity_poly.type
_entity_poly.pdbx_seq_one_letter_code
_entity_poly.pdbx_strand_id
1 'polypeptide(L)'
;MPPRLIVRPILVAALLLVPSLPALRADDGARLATLAKLVADDSPQVRVEALRSLARIHTPRAAELALGVLAKPMDPTLDYALWLTINDLSEPWIAALESGDWKPEGRERQLEFALKAIRPAQASRVLSRVLAAHPIGRDGAGPWIELIGQAGSPRELRLLLDPAVSHGFDDAATARALRSLGEALRLRKVRPEGDLEPAATLLGHANADVREQAVRLAGAWKLSGTAARLGTLAGQDSAPTVRAAAIDTLRQTGGKEALAELTRLAAIQRPEIQRPAIAALASLDLGAAIPGILAVAPALEDESRAQDFWRAVLPVKGAGKAIAEALAPRLDRGEKNLASVPAARAGMRVAREGGRNDMDLVVALARASGLATDTQAFTAQLVKELAAKAAAQGDPARGEMIYRRDALACT
;
A
#
# COMPACT_ATOMS: atom_id res chain seq x y z
N MET A 1 -63.41 -45.42 -53.90
CA MET A 1 -64.42 -44.63 -54.63
C MET A 1 -64.80 -43.42 -53.77
N PRO A 2 -64.83 -42.20 -54.33
CA PRO A 2 -64.93 -40.93 -53.59
C PRO A 2 -66.40 -40.58 -53.26
N PRO A 3 -66.71 -39.57 -52.43
CA PRO A 3 -66.68 -38.18 -52.92
C PRO A 3 -66.09 -37.16 -51.94
N ARG A 4 -65.57 -36.08 -52.55
CA ARG A 4 -65.28 -34.79 -51.92
C ARG A 4 -66.59 -34.09 -51.56
N LEU A 5 -66.64 -33.44 -50.40
CA LEU A 5 -67.54 -32.29 -50.18
C LEU A 5 -66.72 -31.15 -49.56
N ILE A 6 -66.70 -30.06 -50.33
CA ILE A 6 -66.11 -28.77 -50.03
C ILE A 6 -67.17 -27.97 -49.26
N VAL A 7 -66.85 -27.49 -48.05
CA VAL A 7 -67.50 -26.31 -47.47
C VAL A 7 -66.44 -25.47 -46.74
N ARG A 8 -66.46 -24.16 -47.02
CA ARG A 8 -65.50 -23.11 -46.65
C ARG A 8 -65.31 -22.88 -45.13
N PRO A 9 -64.19 -22.25 -44.72
CA PRO A 9 -63.86 -22.02 -43.32
C PRO A 9 -64.58 -20.80 -42.76
N ILE A 10 -65.16 -20.92 -41.57
CA ILE A 10 -65.51 -19.77 -40.72
C ILE A 10 -64.26 -19.47 -39.89
N LEU A 11 -63.60 -18.37 -40.25
CA LEU A 11 -62.51 -17.79 -39.49
C LEU A 11 -63.09 -17.20 -38.19
N VAL A 12 -62.84 -17.82 -37.05
CA VAL A 12 -62.97 -17.16 -35.74
C VAL A 12 -61.57 -16.86 -35.26
N ALA A 13 -61.05 -15.71 -35.70
CA ALA A 13 -59.87 -15.12 -35.10
C ALA A 13 -60.27 -14.53 -33.74
N ALA A 14 -60.04 -15.29 -32.67
CA ALA A 14 -60.04 -14.75 -31.32
C ALA A 14 -58.80 -13.84 -31.17
N LEU A 15 -58.98 -12.58 -31.57
CA LEU A 15 -58.02 -11.51 -31.37
C LEU A 15 -57.99 -11.21 -29.85
N LEU A 16 -57.09 -11.86 -29.13
CA LEU A 16 -56.69 -11.41 -27.79
C LEU A 16 -55.89 -10.12 -27.97
N LEU A 17 -56.60 -8.99 -28.08
CA LEU A 17 -56.02 -7.69 -27.78
C LEU A 17 -55.66 -7.71 -26.30
N VAL A 18 -54.40 -8.00 -25.99
CA VAL A 18 -53.79 -7.51 -24.75
C VAL A 18 -53.62 -6.01 -24.98
N PRO A 19 -54.38 -5.13 -24.30
CA PRO A 19 -54.08 -3.73 -24.37
C PRO A 19 -52.68 -3.56 -23.79
N SER A 20 -51.75 -3.07 -24.60
CA SER A 20 -50.47 -2.55 -24.14
C SER A 20 -50.79 -1.46 -23.12
N LEU A 21 -50.73 -1.81 -21.83
CA LEU A 21 -50.70 -0.85 -20.75
C LEU A 21 -49.60 0.15 -21.10
N PRO A 22 -49.90 1.44 -21.35
CA PRO A 22 -48.85 2.44 -21.29
C PRO A 22 -48.35 2.35 -19.86
N ALA A 23 -47.11 1.90 -19.68
CA ALA A 23 -46.46 1.98 -18.39
C ALA A 23 -46.64 3.42 -17.92
N LEU A 24 -47.36 3.62 -16.81
CA LEU A 24 -47.38 4.87 -16.06
C LEU A 24 -45.95 5.14 -15.58
N ARG A 25 -45.06 5.51 -16.49
CA ARG A 25 -43.78 6.10 -16.17
C ARG A 25 -44.10 7.54 -15.85
N ALA A 26 -44.03 7.89 -14.56
CA ALA A 26 -43.97 9.28 -14.16
C ALA A 26 -42.92 10.00 -15.03
N ASP A 27 -43.22 11.26 -15.40
CA ASP A 27 -42.29 12.11 -16.15
C ASP A 27 -40.88 12.01 -15.55
N ASP A 28 -39.87 11.79 -16.39
CA ASP A 28 -38.50 11.55 -15.92
C ASP A 28 -37.97 12.77 -15.15
N GLY A 29 -38.47 13.98 -15.44
CA GLY A 29 -38.19 15.18 -14.65
C GLY A 29 -38.70 15.08 -13.21
N ALA A 30 -39.97 14.69 -13.01
CA ALA A 30 -40.55 14.48 -11.69
C ALA A 30 -39.83 13.35 -10.91
N ARG A 31 -39.44 12.28 -11.60
CA ARG A 31 -38.67 11.17 -11.00
C ARG A 31 -37.28 11.63 -10.54
N LEU A 32 -36.56 12.37 -11.40
CA LEU A 32 -35.24 12.91 -11.07
C LEU A 32 -35.31 13.88 -9.89
N ALA A 33 -36.35 14.71 -9.78
CA ALA A 33 -36.55 15.61 -8.66
C ALA A 33 -36.72 14.88 -7.32
N THR A 34 -37.46 13.77 -7.30
CA THR A 34 -37.60 12.92 -6.11
C THR A 34 -36.29 12.23 -5.77
N LEU A 35 -35.63 11.61 -6.76
CA LEU A 35 -34.37 10.89 -6.56
C LEU A 35 -33.23 11.80 -6.11
N ALA A 36 -33.20 13.06 -6.57
CA ALA A 36 -32.23 14.06 -6.12
C ALA A 36 -32.27 14.26 -4.59
N LYS A 37 -33.46 14.21 -3.99
CA LYS A 37 -33.62 14.31 -2.53
C LYS A 37 -33.15 13.03 -1.83
N LEU A 38 -33.53 11.87 -2.37
CA LEU A 38 -33.24 10.57 -1.77
C LEU A 38 -31.75 10.19 -1.84
N VAL A 39 -31.00 10.66 -2.84
CA VAL A 39 -29.54 10.47 -2.88
C VAL A 39 -28.83 11.24 -1.76
N ALA A 40 -29.45 12.29 -1.22
CA ALA A 40 -28.93 13.06 -0.09
C ALA A 40 -29.53 12.66 1.27
N ASP A 41 -30.32 11.58 1.32
CA ASP A 41 -30.96 11.09 2.54
C ASP A 41 -29.92 10.70 3.60
N ASP A 42 -30.29 10.75 4.89
CA ASP A 42 -29.39 10.37 5.98
C ASP A 42 -29.21 8.84 6.09
N SER A 43 -30.22 8.07 5.69
CA SER A 43 -30.15 6.60 5.63
C SER A 43 -29.30 6.12 4.44
N PRO A 44 -28.22 5.34 4.68
CA PRO A 44 -27.44 4.71 3.61
C PRO A 44 -28.27 3.83 2.69
N GLN A 45 -29.27 3.11 3.23
CA GLN A 45 -30.12 2.21 2.46
C GLN A 45 -31.00 2.97 1.46
N VAL A 46 -31.58 4.10 1.89
CA VAL A 46 -32.36 4.98 0.99
C VAL A 46 -31.48 5.49 -0.15
N ARG A 47 -30.25 5.89 0.16
CA ARG A 47 -29.28 6.33 -0.85
C ARG A 47 -28.96 5.22 -1.85
N VAL A 48 -28.76 3.97 -1.41
CA VAL A 48 -28.52 2.82 -2.30
C VAL A 48 -29.69 2.63 -3.29
N GLU A 49 -30.92 2.62 -2.78
CA GLU A 49 -32.12 2.45 -3.63
C GLU A 49 -32.30 3.62 -4.61
N ALA A 50 -31.97 4.84 -4.18
CA ALA A 50 -31.98 6.01 -5.04
C ALA A 50 -30.95 5.89 -6.17
N LEU A 51 -29.72 5.44 -5.88
CA LEU A 51 -28.68 5.21 -6.88
C LEU A 51 -29.13 4.18 -7.93
N ARG A 52 -29.63 3.02 -7.49
CA ARG A 52 -30.07 1.98 -8.42
C ARG A 52 -31.31 2.38 -9.21
N SER A 53 -32.16 3.24 -8.64
CA SER A 53 -33.28 3.85 -9.37
C SER A 53 -32.81 4.86 -10.42
N LEU A 54 -31.78 5.65 -10.13
CA LEU A 54 -31.17 6.59 -11.09
C LEU A 54 -30.57 5.87 -12.29
N ALA A 55 -29.98 4.68 -12.11
CA ALA A 55 -29.46 3.85 -13.20
C ALA A 55 -30.51 3.51 -14.27
N ARG A 56 -31.81 3.60 -13.94
CA ARG A 56 -32.92 3.35 -14.88
C ARG A 56 -33.27 4.56 -15.76
N ILE A 57 -32.75 5.74 -15.44
CA ILE A 57 -32.98 7.01 -16.15
C ILE A 57 -31.69 7.36 -16.90
N HIS A 58 -31.58 6.99 -18.17
CA HIS A 58 -30.33 7.04 -18.94
C HIS A 58 -30.00 8.46 -19.44
N THR A 59 -29.84 9.40 -18.52
CA THR A 59 -29.58 10.82 -18.82
C THR A 59 -28.33 11.33 -18.08
N PRO A 60 -27.68 12.39 -18.58
CA PRO A 60 -26.51 12.95 -17.91
C PRO A 60 -26.83 13.47 -16.50
N ARG A 61 -28.05 14.03 -16.34
CA ARG A 61 -28.52 14.51 -15.04
C ARG A 61 -28.64 13.39 -14.02
N ALA A 62 -29.05 12.18 -14.43
CA ALA A 62 -29.10 11.04 -13.51
C ALA A 62 -27.71 10.66 -12.99
N ALA A 63 -26.70 10.67 -13.86
CA ALA A 63 -25.31 10.39 -13.46
C ALA A 63 -24.76 11.47 -12.53
N GLU A 64 -25.02 12.75 -12.84
CA GLU A 64 -24.64 13.87 -11.98
C GLU A 64 -25.26 13.75 -10.58
N LEU A 65 -26.56 13.44 -10.50
CA LEU A 65 -27.24 13.22 -9.23
C LEU A 65 -26.64 12.04 -8.47
N ALA A 66 -26.35 10.94 -9.16
CA ALA A 66 -25.75 9.76 -8.54
C ALA A 66 -24.38 10.08 -7.92
N LEU A 67 -23.51 10.78 -8.65
CA LEU A 67 -22.19 11.23 -8.13
C LEU A 67 -22.31 12.17 -6.93
N GLY A 68 -23.44 12.87 -6.79
CA GLY A 68 -23.75 13.71 -5.62
C GLY A 68 -23.77 12.96 -4.29
N VAL A 69 -23.96 11.63 -4.30
CA VAL A 69 -23.93 10.79 -3.08
C VAL A 69 -22.60 10.89 -2.32
N LEU A 70 -21.50 11.21 -3.02
CA LEU A 70 -20.16 11.35 -2.45
C LEU A 70 -20.05 12.51 -1.44
N ALA A 71 -21.04 13.41 -1.39
CA ALA A 71 -21.14 14.46 -0.37
C ALA A 71 -21.54 13.91 1.02
N LYS A 72 -21.97 12.64 1.10
CA LYS A 72 -22.35 11.96 2.35
C LYS A 72 -21.33 10.87 2.72
N PRO A 73 -21.34 10.38 3.98
CA PRO A 73 -20.54 9.21 4.37
C PRO A 73 -20.87 7.98 3.50
N MET A 74 -19.82 7.31 3.04
CA MET A 74 -19.90 6.13 2.18
C MET A 74 -19.61 4.86 3.00
N ASP A 75 -20.25 3.77 2.61
CA ASP A 75 -19.95 2.41 3.08
C ASP A 75 -19.69 1.49 1.87
N PRO A 76 -19.19 0.25 2.06
CA PRO A 76 -18.89 -0.64 0.94
C PRO A 76 -20.09 -0.97 0.03
N THR A 77 -21.31 -0.92 0.56
CA THR A 77 -22.53 -1.19 -0.22
C THR A 77 -22.89 0.01 -1.09
N LEU A 78 -22.80 1.22 -0.54
CA LEU A 78 -22.98 2.47 -1.29
C LEU A 78 -21.91 2.65 -2.36
N ASP A 79 -20.66 2.32 -2.04
CA ASP A 79 -19.55 2.37 -2.99
C ASP A 79 -19.83 1.49 -4.20
N TYR A 80 -20.21 0.22 -3.96
CA TYR A 80 -20.59 -0.70 -5.03
C TYR A 80 -21.84 -0.27 -5.80
N ALA A 81 -22.87 0.23 -5.10
CA ALA A 81 -24.09 0.72 -5.74
C ALA A 81 -23.82 1.94 -6.65
N LEU A 82 -22.96 2.86 -6.22
CA LEU A 82 -22.55 4.00 -7.04
C LEU A 82 -21.70 3.54 -8.21
N TRP A 83 -20.74 2.64 -7.99
CA TRP A 83 -19.90 2.05 -9.04
C TRP A 83 -20.76 1.47 -10.16
N LEU A 84 -21.73 0.63 -9.81
CA LEU A 84 -22.63 0.00 -10.79
C LEU A 84 -23.50 1.04 -11.50
N THR A 85 -23.98 2.05 -10.78
CA THR A 85 -24.84 3.11 -11.33
C THR A 85 -24.09 3.98 -12.34
N ILE A 86 -22.85 4.36 -12.04
CA ILE A 86 -22.04 5.15 -12.98
C ILE A 86 -21.57 4.31 -14.16
N ASN A 87 -21.33 3.01 -13.96
CA ASN A 87 -21.04 2.10 -15.07
C ASN A 87 -22.22 2.03 -16.06
N ASP A 88 -23.45 1.85 -15.55
CA ASP A 88 -24.70 1.85 -16.32
C ASP A 88 -24.93 3.19 -17.05
N LEU A 89 -24.62 4.32 -16.39
CA LEU A 89 -24.82 5.68 -16.90
C LEU A 89 -23.56 6.28 -17.57
N SER A 90 -22.59 5.45 -17.94
CA SER A 90 -21.28 5.89 -18.42
C SER A 90 -21.37 6.78 -19.68
N GLU A 91 -22.03 6.31 -20.74
CA GLU A 91 -22.14 7.09 -22.00
C GLU A 91 -22.84 8.45 -21.86
N PRO A 92 -24.04 8.58 -21.23
CA PRO A 92 -24.65 9.90 -21.08
C PRO A 92 -23.82 10.85 -20.21
N TRP A 93 -23.13 10.35 -19.18
CA TRP A 93 -22.21 11.16 -18.39
C TRP A 93 -21.02 11.66 -19.23
N ILE A 94 -20.39 10.77 -20.02
CA ILE A 94 -19.27 11.15 -20.89
C ILE A 94 -19.72 12.16 -21.94
N ALA A 95 -20.91 11.99 -22.53
CA ALA A 95 -21.45 12.93 -23.51
C ALA A 95 -21.61 14.35 -22.93
N ALA A 96 -22.10 14.47 -21.68
CA ALA A 96 -22.20 15.77 -21.01
C ALA A 96 -20.83 16.38 -20.67
N LEU A 97 -19.82 15.55 -20.38
CA LEU A 97 -18.46 16.04 -20.21
C LEU A 97 -17.88 16.54 -21.54
N GLU A 98 -18.12 15.81 -22.64
CA GLU A 98 -17.62 16.16 -23.98
C GLU A 98 -18.27 17.45 -24.53
N SER A 99 -19.57 17.66 -24.26
CA SER A 99 -20.32 18.88 -24.60
C SER A 99 -19.97 20.07 -23.72
N GLY A 100 -19.40 19.84 -22.53
CA GLY A 100 -19.09 20.86 -21.53
C GLY A 100 -20.24 21.19 -20.57
N ASP A 101 -21.35 20.45 -20.64
CA ASP A 101 -22.48 20.55 -19.71
C ASP A 101 -22.10 20.06 -18.30
N TRP A 102 -21.18 19.08 -18.23
CA TRP A 102 -20.57 18.65 -16.98
C TRP A 102 -19.08 19.03 -16.97
N LYS A 103 -18.67 19.74 -15.91
CA LYS A 103 -17.30 20.23 -15.75
C LYS A 103 -16.61 19.62 -14.53
N PRO A 104 -15.32 19.26 -14.62
CA PRO A 104 -14.60 18.62 -13.53
C PRO A 104 -14.18 19.59 -12.41
N GLU A 105 -14.09 20.90 -12.68
CA GLU A 105 -13.67 21.90 -11.69
C GLU A 105 -14.59 21.89 -10.45
N GLY A 106 -14.02 21.71 -9.26
CA GLY A 106 -14.76 21.60 -8.00
C GLY A 106 -15.51 20.28 -7.81
N ARG A 107 -15.35 19.32 -8.74
CA ARG A 107 -15.97 17.99 -8.75
C ARG A 107 -14.93 16.89 -8.93
N GLU A 108 -13.70 17.12 -8.49
CA GLU A 108 -12.54 16.24 -8.68
C GLU A 108 -12.78 14.84 -8.09
N ARG A 109 -13.38 14.77 -6.90
CA ARG A 109 -13.75 13.50 -6.25
C ARG A 109 -14.81 12.72 -7.05
N GLN A 110 -15.73 13.42 -7.70
CA GLN A 110 -16.73 12.79 -8.56
C GLN A 110 -16.09 12.27 -9.84
N LEU A 111 -15.19 13.06 -10.45
CA LEU A 111 -14.43 12.65 -11.63
C LEU A 111 -13.59 11.40 -11.32
N GLU A 112 -12.84 11.40 -10.21
CA GLU A 112 -12.02 10.28 -9.76
C GLU A 112 -12.86 8.99 -9.66
N PHE A 113 -13.99 9.08 -8.97
CA PHE A 113 -14.89 7.95 -8.80
C PHE A 113 -15.42 7.45 -10.15
N ALA A 114 -15.91 8.36 -11.00
CA ALA A 114 -16.48 8.01 -12.29
C ALA A 114 -15.43 7.33 -13.19
N LEU A 115 -14.21 7.84 -13.23
CA LEU A 115 -13.12 7.25 -14.01
C LEU A 115 -12.76 5.82 -13.54
N LYS A 116 -12.85 5.54 -12.24
CA LYS A 116 -12.66 4.19 -11.67
C LYS A 116 -13.85 3.26 -11.95
N ALA A 117 -15.05 3.82 -12.12
CA ALA A 117 -16.28 3.06 -12.30
C ALA A 117 -16.52 2.61 -13.75
N ILE A 118 -16.03 3.38 -14.74
CA ILE A 118 -16.24 3.10 -16.17
C ILE A 118 -15.17 2.18 -16.77
N ARG A 119 -15.41 1.73 -18.01
CA ARG A 119 -14.46 0.85 -18.71
C ARG A 119 -13.15 1.59 -19.02
N PRO A 120 -11.99 0.92 -19.04
CA PRO A 120 -10.69 1.57 -19.28
C PRO A 120 -10.62 2.43 -20.55
N ALA A 121 -11.23 1.99 -21.65
CA ALA A 121 -11.28 2.76 -22.90
C ALA A 121 -12.09 4.06 -22.76
N GLN A 122 -13.18 4.03 -21.99
CA GLN A 122 -13.98 5.21 -21.68
C GLN A 122 -13.21 6.17 -20.76
N ALA A 123 -12.54 5.65 -19.73
CA ALA A 123 -11.69 6.46 -18.85
C ALA A 123 -10.57 7.17 -19.61
N SER A 124 -9.91 6.49 -20.55
CA SER A 124 -8.91 7.09 -21.45
C SER A 124 -9.52 8.19 -22.34
N ARG A 125 -10.73 7.97 -22.90
CA ARG A 125 -11.45 8.99 -23.67
C ARG A 125 -11.73 10.24 -22.84
N VAL A 126 -12.25 10.07 -21.62
CA VAL A 126 -12.51 11.17 -20.70
C VAL A 126 -11.23 11.90 -20.32
N LEU A 127 -10.20 11.17 -19.88
CA LEU A 127 -8.92 11.79 -19.50
C LEU A 127 -8.30 12.56 -20.66
N SER A 128 -8.33 12.01 -21.87
CA SER A 128 -7.83 12.72 -23.07
C SER A 128 -8.56 14.05 -23.29
N ARG A 129 -9.89 14.07 -23.13
CA ARG A 129 -10.71 15.30 -23.27
C ARG A 129 -10.41 16.31 -22.16
N VAL A 130 -10.33 15.84 -20.91
CA VAL A 130 -10.06 16.66 -19.74
C VAL A 130 -8.66 17.29 -19.81
N LEU A 131 -7.64 16.51 -20.17
CA LEU A 131 -6.26 16.98 -20.28
C LEU A 131 -6.03 17.90 -21.49
N ALA A 132 -6.84 17.78 -22.54
CA ALA A 132 -6.81 18.74 -23.65
C ALA A 132 -7.28 20.14 -23.22
N ALA A 133 -8.25 20.21 -22.29
CA ALA A 133 -8.72 21.46 -21.70
C ALA A 133 -7.83 21.93 -20.53
N HIS A 134 -7.21 20.99 -19.82
CA HIS A 134 -6.37 21.22 -18.65
C HIS A 134 -5.01 20.53 -18.79
N PRO A 135 -4.10 21.10 -19.61
CA PRO A 135 -2.75 20.57 -19.71
C PRO A 135 -2.06 20.59 -18.34
N ILE A 136 -1.29 19.55 -18.05
CA ILE A 136 -0.50 19.50 -16.82
C ILE A 136 0.64 20.49 -16.95
N GLY A 137 0.55 21.60 -16.20
CA GLY A 137 1.59 22.62 -16.14
C GLY A 137 2.90 22.07 -15.55
N ARG A 138 3.97 22.85 -15.68
CA ARG A 138 5.29 22.53 -15.11
C ARG A 138 5.22 22.29 -13.59
N ASP A 139 4.35 23.02 -12.91
CA ASP A 139 4.09 22.93 -11.47
C ASP A 139 3.20 21.74 -11.06
N GLY A 140 2.64 21.00 -12.03
CA GLY A 140 1.73 19.90 -11.75
C GLY A 140 0.48 20.35 -10.99
N ALA A 141 0.01 21.58 -11.20
CA ALA A 141 -1.15 22.12 -10.52
C ALA A 141 -2.41 21.27 -10.73
N GLY A 142 -3.22 21.18 -9.68
CA GLY A 142 -4.46 20.41 -9.68
C GLY A 142 -4.27 18.90 -9.41
N PRO A 143 -5.36 18.12 -9.54
CA PRO A 143 -5.41 16.70 -9.19
C PRO A 143 -4.97 15.76 -10.33
N TRP A 144 -4.57 16.31 -11.48
CA TRP A 144 -4.47 15.57 -12.74
C TRP A 144 -3.44 14.45 -12.71
N ILE A 145 -2.32 14.68 -12.01
CA ILE A 145 -1.25 13.69 -11.84
C ILE A 145 -1.78 12.45 -11.11
N GLU A 146 -2.46 12.65 -9.97
CA GLU A 146 -3.01 11.57 -9.16
C GLU A 146 -4.16 10.87 -9.88
N LEU A 147 -5.03 11.62 -10.57
CA LEU A 147 -6.13 11.05 -11.37
C LEU A 147 -5.60 10.11 -12.46
N ILE A 148 -4.55 10.51 -13.17
CA ILE A 148 -3.90 9.65 -14.17
C ILE A 148 -3.29 8.41 -13.49
N GLY A 149 -2.60 8.56 -12.35
CA GLY A 149 -2.07 7.41 -11.61
C GLY A 149 -3.15 6.42 -11.17
N GLN A 150 -4.32 6.93 -10.77
CA GLN A 150 -5.41 6.12 -10.24
C GLN A 150 -6.33 5.52 -11.29
N ALA A 151 -6.50 6.14 -12.46
CA ALA A 151 -7.47 5.69 -13.48
C ALA A 151 -6.93 5.66 -14.92
N GLY A 152 -5.79 6.30 -15.20
CA GLY A 152 -5.20 6.36 -16.54
C GLY A 152 -4.80 4.99 -17.09
N SER A 153 -4.85 4.86 -18.41
CA SER A 153 -4.33 3.69 -19.14
C SER A 153 -2.80 3.81 -19.32
N PRO A 154 -2.11 2.80 -19.90
CA PRO A 154 -0.69 2.89 -20.22
C PRO A 154 -0.31 4.16 -21.01
N ARG A 155 -1.19 4.63 -21.89
CA ARG A 155 -0.99 5.86 -22.66
C ARG A 155 -1.03 7.11 -21.79
N GLU A 156 -2.02 7.25 -20.89
CA GLU A 156 -2.06 8.41 -20.01
C GLU A 156 -0.93 8.39 -18.98
N LEU A 157 -0.55 7.21 -18.48
CA LEU A 157 0.63 7.10 -17.60
C LEU A 157 1.91 7.54 -18.32
N ARG A 158 2.00 7.34 -19.64
CA ARG A 158 3.12 7.85 -20.45
C ARG A 158 3.20 9.37 -20.45
N LEU A 159 2.05 10.06 -20.43
CA LEU A 159 1.99 11.52 -20.32
C LEU A 159 2.56 12.06 -19.00
N LEU A 160 2.68 11.22 -17.96
CA LEU A 160 3.40 11.57 -16.73
C LEU A 160 4.89 11.25 -16.82
N LEU A 161 5.22 10.12 -17.44
CA LEU A 161 6.62 9.66 -17.53
C LEU A 161 7.45 10.57 -18.43
N ASP A 162 6.95 10.93 -19.61
CA ASP A 162 7.73 11.69 -20.60
C ASP A 162 8.18 13.06 -20.06
N PRO A 163 7.31 13.91 -19.51
CA PRO A 163 7.75 15.18 -18.92
C PRO A 163 8.61 15.00 -17.67
N ALA A 164 8.41 13.93 -16.89
CA ALA A 164 9.27 13.65 -15.74
C ALA A 164 10.72 13.35 -16.17
N VAL A 165 10.91 12.53 -17.21
CA VAL A 165 12.27 12.19 -17.71
C VAL A 165 12.89 13.32 -18.54
N SER A 166 12.08 14.17 -19.17
CA SER A 166 12.56 15.30 -19.98
C SER A 166 12.71 16.60 -19.19
N HIS A 167 12.59 16.57 -17.85
CA HIS A 167 12.60 17.75 -16.97
C HIS A 167 11.53 18.81 -17.32
N GLY A 168 10.40 18.38 -17.88
CA GLY A 168 9.24 19.22 -18.20
C GLY A 168 8.48 19.68 -16.96
N PHE A 169 8.54 18.91 -15.88
CA PHE A 169 8.00 19.27 -14.56
C PHE A 169 9.06 19.93 -13.67
N ASP A 170 8.59 20.67 -12.66
CA ASP A 170 9.43 21.04 -11.52
C ASP A 170 9.66 19.82 -10.60
N ASP A 171 10.48 20.01 -9.57
CA ASP A 171 10.87 18.92 -8.68
C ASP A 171 9.67 18.28 -7.95
N ALA A 172 8.73 19.12 -7.48
CA ALA A 172 7.58 18.67 -6.70
C ALA A 172 6.61 17.88 -7.58
N ALA A 173 6.30 18.38 -8.77
CA ALA A 173 5.48 17.72 -9.76
C ALA A 173 6.14 16.43 -10.28
N THR A 174 7.47 16.43 -10.49
CA THR A 174 8.21 15.22 -10.87
C THR A 174 8.08 14.13 -9.80
N ALA A 175 8.29 14.48 -8.52
CA ALA A 175 8.13 13.51 -7.43
C ALA A 175 6.69 12.97 -7.33
N ARG A 176 5.67 13.84 -7.49
CA ARG A 176 4.25 13.43 -7.54
C ARG A 176 3.95 12.50 -8.71
N ALA A 177 4.49 12.79 -9.89
CA ALA A 177 4.33 11.95 -11.08
C ALA A 177 4.93 10.55 -10.87
N LEU A 178 6.19 10.47 -10.40
CA LEU A 178 6.85 9.19 -10.11
C LEU A 178 6.11 8.37 -9.05
N ARG A 179 5.61 9.02 -7.99
CA ARG A 179 4.78 8.36 -6.96
C ARG A 179 3.49 7.80 -7.57
N SER A 180 2.80 8.59 -8.39
CA SER A 180 1.55 8.19 -9.04
C SER A 180 1.75 7.03 -10.01
N LEU A 181 2.89 6.99 -10.72
CA LEU A 181 3.30 5.87 -11.56
C LEU A 181 3.58 4.60 -10.75
N GLY A 182 4.24 4.73 -9.59
CA GLY A 182 4.46 3.63 -8.66
C GLY A 182 3.15 3.06 -8.10
N GLU A 183 2.22 3.93 -7.73
CA GLU A 183 0.89 3.52 -7.25
C GLU A 183 0.05 2.84 -8.32
N ALA A 184 0.11 3.30 -9.58
CA ALA A 184 -0.53 2.65 -10.71
C ALA A 184 -0.07 1.18 -10.86
N LEU A 185 1.23 0.93 -10.73
CA LEU A 185 1.75 -0.44 -10.74
C LEU A 185 1.31 -1.21 -9.50
N ARG A 186 1.42 -0.62 -8.30
CA ARG A 186 1.14 -1.32 -7.04
C ARG A 186 -0.31 -1.78 -6.96
N LEU A 187 -1.24 -0.86 -7.21
CA LEU A 187 -2.68 -1.03 -7.03
C LEU A 187 -3.37 -1.67 -8.23
N ARG A 188 -2.98 -1.29 -9.45
CA ARG A 188 -3.69 -1.70 -10.68
C ARG A 188 -2.89 -2.62 -11.60
N LYS A 189 -1.60 -2.86 -11.30
CA LYS A 189 -0.67 -3.63 -12.14
C LYS A 189 -0.49 -3.04 -13.55
N VAL A 190 -0.69 -1.73 -13.70
CA VAL A 190 -0.54 -1.01 -14.98
C VAL A 190 0.78 -0.23 -14.99
N ARG A 191 1.44 -0.16 -16.15
CA ARG A 191 2.66 0.61 -16.39
C ARG A 191 2.45 1.53 -17.60
N PRO A 192 3.25 2.61 -17.75
CA PRO A 192 3.30 3.35 -19.00
C PRO A 192 3.60 2.44 -20.18
N GLU A 193 3.10 2.82 -21.36
CA GLU A 193 3.51 2.16 -22.60
C GLU A 193 4.94 2.55 -23.02
N GLY A 194 5.52 1.72 -23.88
CA GLY A 194 6.86 1.94 -24.42
C GLY A 194 8.00 1.67 -23.44
N ASP A 195 9.15 2.29 -23.70
CA ASP A 195 10.38 2.09 -22.93
C ASP A 195 10.38 2.86 -21.60
N LEU A 196 10.68 2.15 -20.51
CA LEU A 196 10.70 2.67 -19.14
C LEU A 196 12.12 2.95 -18.62
N GLU A 197 13.16 2.46 -19.32
CA GLU A 197 14.56 2.61 -18.92
C GLU A 197 15.00 4.08 -18.76
N PRO A 198 14.49 5.07 -19.53
CA PRO A 198 14.80 6.48 -19.29
C PRO A 198 14.47 6.97 -17.88
N ALA A 199 13.55 6.34 -17.15
CA ALA A 199 13.27 6.69 -15.75
C ALA A 199 14.49 6.51 -14.83
N ALA A 200 15.43 5.64 -15.20
CA ALA A 200 16.65 5.43 -14.43
C ALA A 200 17.53 6.69 -14.39
N THR A 201 17.41 7.64 -15.33
CA THR A 201 18.19 8.89 -15.29
C THR A 201 17.89 9.71 -14.03
N LEU A 202 16.63 9.65 -13.55
CA LEU A 202 16.14 10.38 -12.38
C LEU A 202 16.75 9.90 -11.05
N LEU A 203 17.44 8.76 -11.02
CA LEU A 203 18.24 8.34 -9.86
C LEU A 203 19.39 9.33 -9.58
N GLY A 204 19.82 10.12 -10.56
CA GLY A 204 20.84 11.16 -10.42
C GLY A 204 20.29 12.58 -10.26
N HIS A 205 18.99 12.74 -10.01
CA HIS A 205 18.35 14.05 -9.95
C HIS A 205 18.86 14.91 -8.78
N ALA A 206 18.91 16.25 -8.93
CA ALA A 206 19.40 17.14 -7.87
C ALA A 206 18.51 17.13 -6.61
N ASN A 207 17.20 17.03 -6.81
CA ASN A 207 16.21 16.96 -5.75
C ASN A 207 16.11 15.57 -5.09
N ALA A 208 16.15 15.52 -3.75
CA ALA A 208 16.13 14.28 -2.99
C ALA A 208 14.80 13.51 -3.11
N ASP A 209 13.66 14.20 -3.14
CA ASP A 209 12.34 13.56 -3.24
C ASP A 209 12.18 12.88 -4.61
N VAL A 210 12.66 13.53 -5.67
CA VAL A 210 12.69 12.93 -7.02
C VAL A 210 13.57 11.69 -7.04
N ARG A 211 14.77 11.74 -6.46
CA ARG A 211 15.64 10.55 -6.35
C ARG A 211 14.98 9.43 -5.56
N GLU A 212 14.33 9.73 -4.45
CA GLU A 212 13.65 8.73 -3.63
C GLU A 212 12.55 8.01 -4.43
N GLN A 213 11.69 8.76 -5.13
CA GLN A 213 10.63 8.16 -5.94
C GLN A 213 11.19 7.40 -7.14
N ALA A 214 12.27 7.90 -7.78
CA ALA A 214 12.94 7.22 -8.87
C ALA A 214 13.55 5.89 -8.43
N VAL A 215 14.15 5.83 -7.24
CA VAL A 215 14.68 4.60 -6.62
C VAL A 215 13.59 3.55 -6.47
N ARG A 216 12.46 3.94 -5.86
CA ARG A 216 11.30 3.03 -5.67
C ARG A 216 10.75 2.54 -7.00
N LEU A 217 10.63 3.43 -7.98
CA LEU A 217 10.11 3.11 -9.31
C LEU A 217 11.05 2.16 -10.07
N ALA A 218 12.37 2.36 -9.96
CA ALA A 218 13.38 1.51 -10.59
C ALA A 218 13.26 0.05 -10.14
N GLY A 219 13.11 -0.20 -8.82
CA GLY A 219 12.87 -1.56 -8.32
C GLY A 219 11.50 -2.11 -8.71
N ALA A 220 10.45 -1.29 -8.63
CA ALA A 220 9.09 -1.71 -8.97
C ALA A 220 8.97 -2.15 -10.45
N TRP A 221 9.66 -1.45 -11.35
CA TRP A 221 9.71 -1.79 -12.77
C TRP A 221 10.79 -2.82 -13.14
N LYS A 222 11.73 -3.09 -12.22
CA LYS A 222 12.92 -3.94 -12.43
C LYS A 222 13.78 -3.41 -13.58
N LEU A 223 14.09 -2.11 -13.54
CA LEU A 223 14.94 -1.46 -14.53
C LEU A 223 16.33 -2.07 -14.56
N SER A 224 16.87 -2.24 -15.76
CA SER A 224 18.10 -2.99 -16.01
C SER A 224 19.34 -2.21 -15.53
N GLY A 225 20.34 -2.93 -15.00
CA GLY A 225 21.64 -2.32 -14.64
C GLY A 225 21.58 -1.23 -13.55
N THR A 226 20.54 -1.22 -12.71
CA THR A 226 20.38 -0.20 -11.67
C THR A 226 21.04 -0.54 -10.34
N ALA A 227 21.42 -1.82 -10.10
CA ALA A 227 21.93 -2.28 -8.81
C ALA A 227 23.14 -1.49 -8.31
N ALA A 228 24.16 -1.28 -9.15
CA ALA A 228 25.34 -0.51 -8.78
C ALA A 228 25.00 0.95 -8.40
N ARG A 229 24.09 1.60 -9.15
CA ARG A 229 23.65 2.97 -8.87
C ARG A 229 22.85 3.05 -7.57
N LEU A 230 22.00 2.07 -7.30
CA LEU A 230 21.30 1.95 -6.02
C LEU A 230 22.29 1.74 -4.87
N GLY A 231 23.33 0.94 -5.06
CA GLY A 231 24.42 0.76 -4.10
C GLY A 231 25.18 2.06 -3.81
N THR A 232 25.44 2.88 -4.84
CA THR A 232 26.02 4.22 -4.67
C THR A 232 25.10 5.13 -3.86
N LEU A 233 23.81 5.22 -4.22
CA LEU A 233 22.83 6.05 -3.50
C LEU A 233 22.68 5.62 -2.03
N ALA A 234 22.53 4.33 -1.78
CA ALA A 234 22.50 3.77 -0.43
C ALA A 234 23.73 4.14 0.41
N GLY A 235 24.90 4.19 -0.23
CA GLY A 235 26.17 4.47 0.42
C GLY A 235 26.50 5.95 0.58
N GLN A 236 26.05 6.83 -0.32
CA GLN A 236 26.65 8.16 -0.47
C GLN A 236 25.64 9.30 -0.50
N ASP A 237 24.35 9.02 -0.69
CA ASP A 237 23.35 10.09 -0.76
C ASP A 237 23.24 10.83 0.58
N SER A 238 23.13 12.16 0.53
CA SER A 238 23.00 13.00 1.72
C SER A 238 21.64 12.81 2.41
N ALA A 239 20.59 12.53 1.64
CA ALA A 239 19.23 12.35 2.15
C ALA A 239 19.04 10.94 2.76
N PRO A 240 18.70 10.83 4.06
CA PRO A 240 18.46 9.54 4.71
C PRO A 240 17.33 8.72 4.06
N THR A 241 16.30 9.40 3.56
CA THR A 241 15.15 8.76 2.89
C THR A 241 15.57 8.07 1.59
N VAL A 242 16.44 8.70 0.79
CA VAL A 242 16.99 8.11 -0.43
C VAL A 242 17.87 6.89 -0.11
N ARG A 243 18.73 6.99 0.92
CA ARG A 243 19.56 5.84 1.35
C ARG A 243 18.70 4.64 1.75
N ALA A 244 17.68 4.88 2.58
CA ALA A 244 16.76 3.85 3.03
C ALA A 244 15.98 3.23 1.87
N ALA A 245 15.45 4.06 0.96
CA ALA A 245 14.76 3.59 -0.23
C ALA A 245 15.66 2.73 -1.11
N ALA A 246 16.94 3.09 -1.29
CA ALA A 246 17.88 2.34 -2.12
C ALA A 246 18.20 0.96 -1.53
N ILE A 247 18.43 0.87 -0.21
CA ILE A 247 18.66 -0.39 0.50
C ILE A 247 17.42 -1.30 0.39
N ASP A 248 16.23 -0.75 0.61
CA ASP A 248 14.99 -1.52 0.50
C ASP A 248 14.71 -1.98 -0.94
N THR A 249 15.03 -1.14 -1.93
CA THR A 249 14.90 -1.48 -3.36
C THR A 249 15.85 -2.62 -3.75
N LEU A 250 17.10 -2.60 -3.28
CA LEU A 250 18.05 -3.70 -3.46
C LEU A 250 17.52 -5.00 -2.83
N ARG A 251 16.99 -4.91 -1.60
CA ARG A 251 16.36 -6.04 -0.89
C ARG A 251 15.18 -6.63 -1.67
N GLN A 252 14.30 -5.79 -2.21
CA GLN A 252 13.12 -6.23 -2.95
C GLN A 252 13.47 -6.84 -4.32
N THR A 253 14.48 -6.28 -4.99
CA THR A 253 14.91 -6.74 -6.32
C THR A 253 15.64 -8.07 -6.23
N GLY A 254 16.52 -8.22 -5.24
CA GLY A 254 17.35 -9.42 -5.05
C GLY A 254 18.30 -9.68 -6.22
N GLY A 255 18.81 -10.92 -6.29
CA GLY A 255 19.79 -11.32 -7.30
C GLY A 255 21.24 -11.06 -6.91
N LYS A 256 22.17 -11.56 -7.73
CA LYS A 256 23.61 -11.56 -7.42
C LYS A 256 24.19 -10.15 -7.25
N GLU A 257 23.79 -9.21 -8.10
CA GLU A 257 24.26 -7.83 -8.02
C GLU A 257 23.76 -7.11 -6.77
N ALA A 258 22.48 -7.30 -6.41
CA ALA A 258 21.93 -6.69 -5.20
C ALA A 258 22.57 -7.26 -3.93
N LEU A 259 22.83 -8.58 -3.89
CA LEU A 259 23.58 -9.21 -2.80
C LEU A 259 24.99 -8.62 -2.68
N ALA A 260 25.72 -8.49 -3.79
CA ALA A 260 27.06 -7.91 -3.79
C ALA A 260 27.07 -6.48 -3.24
N GLU A 261 26.12 -5.63 -3.66
CA GLU A 261 25.99 -4.27 -3.14
C GLU A 261 25.61 -4.23 -1.66
N LEU A 262 24.65 -5.06 -1.21
CA LEU A 262 24.27 -5.13 0.20
C LEU A 262 25.42 -5.63 1.08
N THR A 263 26.21 -6.60 0.63
CA THR A 263 27.42 -7.06 1.32
C THR A 263 28.45 -5.92 1.42
N ARG A 264 28.68 -5.17 0.33
CA ARG A 264 29.58 -4.01 0.34
C ARG A 264 29.09 -2.93 1.32
N LEU A 265 27.79 -2.63 1.33
CA LEU A 265 27.17 -1.63 2.22
C LEU A 265 27.24 -2.07 3.70
N ALA A 266 27.03 -3.35 3.98
CA ALA A 266 27.14 -3.94 5.32
C ALA A 266 28.57 -3.88 5.89
N ALA A 267 29.59 -3.71 5.04
CA ALA A 267 30.98 -3.53 5.46
C ALA A 267 31.36 -2.07 5.75
N ILE A 268 30.52 -1.09 5.38
CA ILE A 268 30.79 0.32 5.63
C ILE A 268 30.64 0.60 7.13
N GLN A 269 31.68 1.14 7.77
CA GLN A 269 31.68 1.50 9.20
C GLN A 269 30.91 2.80 9.48
N ARG A 270 29.67 2.89 8.99
CA ARG A 270 28.71 3.97 9.25
C ARG A 270 27.39 3.35 9.69
N PRO A 271 27.01 3.44 10.99
CA PRO A 271 25.84 2.77 11.56
C PRO A 271 24.54 2.94 10.77
N GLU A 272 24.32 4.14 10.24
CA GLU A 272 23.13 4.53 9.47
C GLU A 272 23.02 3.87 8.08
N ILE A 273 24.11 3.26 7.59
CA ILE A 273 24.15 2.51 6.33
C ILE A 273 24.33 1.02 6.62
N GLN A 274 25.24 0.71 7.54
CA GLN A 274 25.64 -0.64 7.90
C GLN A 274 24.47 -1.47 8.40
N ARG A 275 23.71 -0.94 9.37
CA ARG A 275 22.66 -1.70 10.08
C ARG A 275 21.48 -2.02 9.16
N PRO A 276 20.93 -1.06 8.38
CA PRO A 276 19.88 -1.38 7.42
C PRO A 276 20.38 -2.32 6.31
N ALA A 277 21.63 -2.18 5.85
CA ALA A 277 22.20 -3.08 4.86
C ALA A 277 22.35 -4.52 5.37
N ILE A 278 22.76 -4.71 6.62
CA ILE A 278 22.80 -6.04 7.26
C ILE A 278 21.40 -6.66 7.35
N ALA A 279 20.40 -5.88 7.78
CA ALA A 279 19.02 -6.39 7.88
C ALA A 279 18.43 -6.74 6.49
N ALA A 280 18.71 -5.91 5.48
CA ALA A 280 18.34 -6.18 4.10
C ALA A 280 19.06 -7.43 3.55
N LEU A 281 20.36 -7.57 3.82
CA LEU A 281 21.13 -8.76 3.46
C LEU A 281 20.56 -10.01 4.14
N ALA A 282 20.24 -9.95 5.43
CA ALA A 282 19.68 -11.08 6.17
C ALA A 282 18.35 -11.58 5.56
N SER A 283 17.55 -10.67 4.99
CA SER A 283 16.31 -11.03 4.32
C SER A 283 16.51 -11.80 2.99
N LEU A 284 17.69 -11.69 2.37
CA LEU A 284 18.04 -12.36 1.12
C LEU A 284 18.97 -13.56 1.32
N ASP A 285 19.96 -13.41 2.18
CA ASP A 285 20.96 -14.40 2.56
C ASP A 285 21.34 -14.20 4.04
N LEU A 286 20.66 -14.95 4.90
CA LEU A 286 20.91 -14.93 6.34
C LEU A 286 22.37 -15.31 6.67
N GLY A 287 22.93 -16.30 5.98
CA GLY A 287 24.28 -16.78 6.22
C GLY A 287 25.33 -15.70 5.96
N ALA A 288 25.19 -14.98 4.85
CA ALA A 288 26.05 -13.84 4.51
C ALA A 288 25.91 -12.66 5.50
N ALA A 289 24.75 -12.50 6.15
CA ALA A 289 24.50 -11.43 7.11
C ALA A 289 25.04 -11.70 8.53
N ILE A 290 25.18 -12.98 8.94
CA ILE A 290 25.61 -13.36 10.30
C ILE A 290 26.88 -12.63 10.75
N PRO A 291 27.99 -12.59 9.97
CA PRO A 291 29.20 -11.89 10.41
C PRO A 291 28.96 -10.41 10.72
N GLY A 292 28.13 -9.73 9.91
CA GLY A 292 27.74 -8.34 10.12
C GLY A 292 26.89 -8.15 11.38
N ILE A 293 25.92 -9.05 11.63
CA ILE A 293 25.10 -9.04 12.85
C ILE A 293 25.97 -9.14 14.09
N LEU A 294 26.92 -10.09 14.11
CA LEU A 294 27.83 -10.27 15.23
C LEU A 294 28.84 -9.13 15.40
N ALA A 295 29.22 -8.45 14.31
CA ALA A 295 30.12 -7.30 14.36
C ALA A 295 29.44 -6.03 14.92
N VAL A 296 28.13 -5.87 14.66
CA VAL A 296 27.36 -4.70 15.12
C VAL A 296 26.87 -4.83 16.56
N ALA A 297 26.58 -6.06 17.03
CA ALA A 297 26.02 -6.29 18.37
C ALA A 297 26.83 -5.66 19.53
N PRO A 298 28.18 -5.66 19.53
CA PRO A 298 28.96 -4.97 20.56
C PRO A 298 28.85 -3.43 20.53
N ALA A 299 28.62 -2.84 19.35
CA ALA A 299 28.59 -1.39 19.14
C ALA A 299 27.20 -0.76 19.34
N LEU A 300 26.20 -1.56 19.70
CA LEU A 300 24.82 -1.12 19.94
C LEU A 300 24.63 -0.73 21.41
N GLU A 301 25.08 0.46 21.81
CA GLU A 301 25.00 0.93 23.20
C GLU A 301 23.65 1.59 23.57
N ASP A 302 22.83 1.91 22.58
CA ASP A 302 21.50 2.50 22.79
C ASP A 302 20.42 1.41 22.67
N GLU A 303 19.60 1.25 23.71
CA GLU A 303 18.60 0.17 23.77
C GLU A 303 17.51 0.31 22.69
N SER A 304 17.10 1.54 22.37
CA SER A 304 16.09 1.80 21.33
C SER A 304 16.61 1.43 19.95
N ARG A 305 17.82 1.89 19.59
CA ARG A 305 18.48 1.53 18.33
C ARG A 305 18.79 0.03 18.22
N ALA A 306 19.12 -0.60 19.35
CA ALA A 306 19.30 -2.05 19.38
C ALA A 306 17.98 -2.79 19.11
N GLN A 307 16.88 -2.32 19.73
CA GLN A 307 15.55 -2.89 19.53
C GLN A 307 15.10 -2.76 18.08
N ASP A 308 15.31 -1.62 17.44
CA ASP A 308 15.02 -1.43 16.00
C ASP A 308 15.83 -2.39 15.13
N PHE A 309 17.12 -2.54 15.41
CA PHE A 309 17.98 -3.48 14.67
C PHE A 309 17.51 -4.93 14.82
N TRP A 310 17.23 -5.39 16.03
CA TRP A 310 16.74 -6.75 16.26
C TRP A 310 15.37 -6.99 15.63
N ARG A 311 14.47 -5.99 15.64
CA ARG A 311 13.18 -6.06 14.95
C ARG A 311 13.31 -6.12 13.45
N ALA A 312 14.38 -5.58 12.87
CA ALA A 312 14.65 -5.69 11.45
C ALA A 312 15.23 -7.07 11.06
N VAL A 313 15.97 -7.73 11.95
CA VAL A 313 16.69 -8.99 11.67
C VAL A 313 15.89 -10.24 12.09
N LEU A 314 15.34 -10.27 13.30
CA LEU A 314 14.71 -11.47 13.88
C LEU A 314 13.40 -11.95 13.21
N PRO A 315 12.66 -11.14 12.43
CA PRO A 315 11.57 -11.67 11.61
C PRO A 315 12.04 -12.65 10.52
N VAL A 316 13.33 -12.63 10.14
CA VAL A 316 13.88 -13.56 9.15
C VAL A 316 13.84 -14.99 9.72
N LYS A 317 13.22 -15.90 8.96
CA LYS A 317 13.05 -17.31 9.37
C LYS A 317 14.40 -17.94 9.71
N GLY A 318 14.54 -18.44 10.93
CA GLY A 318 15.76 -19.11 11.40
C GLY A 318 16.87 -18.17 11.87
N ALA A 319 16.66 -16.85 11.87
CA ALA A 319 17.66 -15.87 12.34
C ALA A 319 18.11 -16.15 13.76
N GLY A 320 17.19 -16.37 14.70
CA GLY A 320 17.54 -16.59 16.10
C GLY A 320 18.44 -17.81 16.31
N LYS A 321 18.09 -18.94 15.69
CA LYS A 321 18.91 -20.15 15.70
C LYS A 321 20.29 -19.92 15.08
N ALA A 322 20.36 -19.33 13.89
CA ALA A 322 21.63 -19.10 13.19
C ALA A 322 22.57 -18.16 13.97
N ILE A 323 22.01 -17.11 14.61
CA ILE A 323 22.78 -16.19 15.45
C ILE A 323 23.28 -16.90 16.70
N ALA A 324 22.45 -17.72 17.35
CA ALA A 324 22.85 -18.50 18.52
C ALA A 324 23.97 -19.50 18.20
N GLU A 325 23.83 -20.24 17.10
CA GLU A 325 24.84 -21.19 16.60
C GLU A 325 26.16 -20.48 16.24
N ALA A 326 26.09 -19.27 15.67
CA ALA A 326 27.28 -18.49 15.34
C ALA A 326 27.97 -17.85 16.57
N LEU A 327 27.22 -17.59 17.64
CA LEU A 327 27.76 -17.11 18.92
C LEU A 327 28.43 -18.24 19.72
N ALA A 328 27.89 -19.47 19.66
CA ALA A 328 28.35 -20.61 20.46
C ALA A 328 29.88 -20.83 20.44
N PRO A 329 30.56 -20.96 19.28
CA PRO A 329 32.01 -21.21 19.25
C PRO A 329 32.82 -20.03 19.82
N ARG A 330 32.32 -18.79 19.72
CA ARG A 330 32.99 -17.61 20.28
C ARG A 330 32.88 -17.58 21.80
N LEU A 331 31.70 -17.95 22.32
CA LEU A 331 31.43 -18.10 23.74
C LEU A 331 32.26 -19.23 24.37
N ASP A 332 32.40 -20.35 23.67
CA ASP A 332 33.19 -21.49 24.16
C ASP A 332 34.70 -21.21 24.18
N ARG A 333 35.17 -20.30 23.31
CA ARG A 333 36.53 -19.72 23.39
C ARG A 333 36.71 -18.69 24.51
N GLY A 334 35.65 -18.35 25.24
CA GLY A 334 35.68 -17.36 26.31
C GLY A 334 35.80 -15.92 25.82
N GLU A 335 35.42 -15.63 24.57
CA GLU A 335 35.38 -14.25 24.06
C GLU A 335 34.37 -13.42 24.88
N LYS A 336 34.79 -12.20 25.24
CA LYS A 336 33.98 -11.25 25.99
C LYS A 336 33.49 -10.13 25.08
N ASN A 337 32.46 -9.40 25.53
CA ASN A 337 31.89 -8.25 24.82
C ASN A 337 31.40 -8.59 23.40
N LEU A 338 30.82 -9.78 23.23
CA LEU A 338 30.21 -10.22 21.96
C LEU A 338 28.88 -9.52 21.68
N ALA A 339 28.25 -8.98 22.72
CA ALA A 339 27.14 -8.04 22.64
C ALA A 339 27.27 -7.03 23.78
N SER A 340 26.89 -5.77 23.53
CA SER A 340 26.71 -4.82 24.62
C SER A 340 25.52 -5.25 25.50
N VAL A 341 25.46 -4.78 26.75
CA VAL A 341 24.32 -5.04 27.63
C VAL A 341 22.99 -4.52 27.05
N PRO A 342 22.91 -3.28 26.51
CA PRO A 342 21.71 -2.80 25.82
C PRO A 342 21.31 -3.66 24.62
N ALA A 343 22.28 -4.08 23.80
CA ALA A 343 22.03 -4.92 22.64
C ALA A 343 21.47 -6.30 23.03
N ALA A 344 22.05 -6.94 24.04
CA ALA A 344 21.58 -8.23 24.53
C ALA A 344 20.18 -8.13 25.14
N ARG A 345 19.90 -7.11 25.96
CA ARG A 345 18.56 -6.89 26.56
C ARG A 345 17.50 -6.68 25.49
N ALA A 346 17.75 -5.80 24.53
CA ALA A 346 16.84 -5.56 23.41
C ALA A 346 16.63 -6.83 22.58
N GLY A 347 17.70 -7.56 22.26
CA GLY A 347 17.63 -8.80 21.49
C GLY A 347 16.83 -9.90 22.20
N MET A 348 17.05 -10.07 23.51
CA MET A 348 16.27 -11.00 24.33
C MET A 348 14.79 -10.63 24.40
N ARG A 349 14.47 -9.33 24.46
CA ARG A 349 13.09 -8.84 24.42
C ARG A 349 12.43 -9.21 23.09
N VAL A 350 13.05 -8.85 21.97
CA VAL A 350 12.50 -9.11 20.62
C VAL A 350 12.43 -10.61 20.30
N ALA A 351 13.37 -11.42 20.81
CA ALA A 351 13.35 -12.89 20.70
C ALA A 351 12.14 -13.53 21.41
N ARG A 352 11.59 -12.87 22.44
CA ARG A 352 10.39 -13.31 23.18
C ARG A 352 9.09 -12.74 22.60
N GLU A 353 9.16 -11.67 21.80
CA GLU A 353 7.99 -11.08 21.13
C GLU A 353 7.37 -12.06 20.10
N GLY A 354 6.05 -11.94 19.88
CA GLY A 354 5.36 -12.54 18.73
C GLY A 354 5.32 -14.08 18.71
N GLY A 355 5.54 -14.75 19.84
CA GLY A 355 5.48 -16.21 19.93
C GLY A 355 6.70 -16.95 19.37
N ARG A 356 7.79 -16.24 19.00
CA ARG A 356 9.05 -16.86 18.52
C ARG A 356 9.72 -17.73 19.59
N ASN A 357 9.74 -17.24 20.83
CA ASN A 357 10.33 -17.89 22.00
C ASN A 357 11.68 -18.58 21.72
N ASP A 358 12.59 -17.86 21.04
CA ASP A 358 13.93 -18.35 20.67
C ASP A 358 14.85 -18.44 21.90
N MET A 359 14.65 -19.46 22.74
CA MET A 359 15.38 -19.61 24.01
C MET A 359 16.88 -19.79 23.83
N ASP A 360 17.32 -20.47 22.76
CA ASP A 360 18.74 -20.63 22.45
C ASP A 360 19.41 -19.28 22.18
N LEU A 361 18.72 -18.38 21.46
CA LEU A 361 19.20 -17.02 21.23
C LEU A 361 19.24 -16.21 22.53
N VAL A 362 18.21 -16.33 23.38
CA VAL A 362 18.17 -15.62 24.66
C VAL A 362 19.35 -16.01 25.55
N VAL A 363 19.64 -17.31 25.65
CA VAL A 363 20.80 -17.82 26.41
C VAL A 363 22.12 -17.33 25.80
N ALA A 364 22.25 -17.40 24.47
CA ALA A 364 23.45 -16.95 23.77
C ALA A 364 23.71 -15.45 23.98
N LEU A 365 22.69 -14.60 23.89
CA LEU A 365 22.80 -13.14 24.08
C LEU A 365 23.16 -12.77 25.53
N ALA A 366 22.55 -13.43 26.52
CA ALA A 366 22.87 -13.20 27.92
C ALA A 366 24.35 -13.56 28.23
N ARG A 367 24.82 -14.72 27.75
CA ARG A 367 26.23 -15.11 27.85
C ARG A 367 27.14 -14.12 27.11
N ALA A 368 26.75 -13.67 25.92
CA ALA A 368 27.51 -12.74 25.08
C ALA A 368 27.75 -11.35 25.72
N SER A 369 26.84 -10.90 26.58
CA SER A 369 26.97 -9.64 27.31
C SER A 369 27.39 -9.80 28.77
N GLY A 370 27.70 -11.02 29.23
CA GLY A 370 28.02 -11.31 30.63
C GLY A 370 26.87 -11.06 31.60
N LEU A 371 25.63 -11.02 31.11
CA LEU A 371 24.45 -10.95 31.97
C LEU A 371 24.20 -12.34 32.55
N ALA A 372 23.84 -12.41 33.82
CA ALA A 372 23.23 -13.61 34.34
C ALA A 372 21.95 -13.85 33.52
N THR A 373 21.87 -15.01 32.87
CA THR A 373 20.59 -15.51 32.39
C THR A 373 19.71 -15.62 33.61
N ASP A 374 18.72 -14.73 33.76
CA ASP A 374 17.61 -14.97 34.67
C ASP A 374 16.73 -16.06 34.04
N THR A 375 17.32 -17.24 33.86
CA THR A 375 16.68 -18.49 33.46
C THR A 375 16.06 -19.11 34.70
N GLN A 376 15.42 -18.31 35.55
CA GLN A 376 14.53 -18.90 36.53
C GLN A 376 13.39 -19.55 35.75
N ALA A 377 13.56 -20.84 35.46
CA ALA A 377 12.54 -21.64 34.83
C ALA A 377 11.29 -21.50 35.72
N PHE A 378 10.21 -21.00 35.14
CA PHE A 378 8.91 -20.96 35.81
C PHE A 378 8.40 -22.40 35.96
N THR A 379 8.95 -23.13 36.93
CA THR A 379 8.53 -24.48 37.26
C THR A 379 7.13 -24.43 37.86
N ALA A 380 6.36 -25.51 37.73
CA ALA A 380 5.05 -25.61 38.36
C ALA A 380 5.12 -25.36 39.89
N GLN A 381 6.25 -25.70 40.51
CA GLN A 381 6.51 -25.46 41.92
C GLN A 381 6.73 -23.97 42.21
N LEU A 382 7.54 -23.27 41.42
CA LEU A 382 7.75 -21.83 41.57
C LEU A 382 6.46 -21.04 41.35
N VAL A 383 5.64 -21.42 40.37
CA VAL A 383 4.34 -20.79 40.12
C VAL A 383 3.42 -20.97 41.33
N LYS A 384 3.38 -22.17 41.94
CA LYS A 384 2.63 -22.42 43.18
C LYS A 384 3.13 -21.58 44.35
N GLU A 385 4.44 -21.45 44.50
CA GLU A 385 5.06 -20.65 45.56
C GLU A 385 4.78 -19.15 45.39
N LEU A 386 4.86 -18.63 44.15
CA LEU A 386 4.49 -17.25 43.84
C LEU A 386 3.00 -16.99 44.07
N ALA A 387 2.12 -17.93 43.69
CA ALA A 387 0.68 -17.82 43.94
C ALA A 387 0.36 -17.82 45.44
N ALA A 388 0.98 -18.71 46.22
CA ALA A 388 0.81 -18.75 47.67
C ALA A 388 1.32 -17.46 48.34
N LYS A 389 2.46 -16.93 47.89
CA LYS A 389 3.01 -15.67 48.39
C LYS A 389 2.13 -14.47 48.03
N ALA A 390 1.60 -14.42 46.82
CA ALA A 390 0.67 -13.39 46.39
C ALA A 390 -0.66 -13.45 47.17
N ALA A 391 -1.16 -14.64 47.50
CA ALA A 391 -2.36 -14.79 48.32
C ALA A 391 -2.13 -14.35 49.78
N ALA A 392 -0.95 -14.62 50.34
CA ALA A 392 -0.64 -14.30 51.73
C ALA A 392 -0.19 -12.84 51.95
N GLN A 393 0.50 -12.24 50.97
CA GLN A 393 1.20 -10.95 51.12
C GLN A 393 0.89 -9.95 50.00
N GLY A 394 -0.01 -10.29 49.09
CA GLY A 394 -0.42 -9.42 48.00
C GLY A 394 -1.23 -8.22 48.50
N ASP A 395 -0.90 -7.05 47.99
CA ASP A 395 -1.64 -5.81 48.20
C ASP A 395 -2.19 -5.33 46.85
N PRO A 396 -3.52 -5.41 46.62
CA PRO A 396 -4.14 -4.98 45.38
C PRO A 396 -3.91 -3.51 45.05
N ALA A 397 -3.90 -2.61 46.04
CA ALA A 397 -3.70 -1.18 45.83
C ALA A 397 -2.25 -0.89 45.42
N ARG A 398 -1.28 -1.58 46.03
CA ARG A 398 0.13 -1.51 45.60
C ARG A 398 0.32 -2.09 44.21
N GLY A 399 -0.35 -3.19 43.89
CA GLY A 399 -0.35 -3.79 42.55
C GLY A 399 -0.86 -2.82 41.50
N GLU A 400 -1.98 -2.15 41.77
CA GLU A 400 -2.54 -1.11 40.89
C GLU A 400 -1.56 0.05 40.68
N MET A 401 -0.93 0.56 41.74
CA MET A 401 0.08 1.63 41.63
C MET A 401 1.29 1.23 40.78
N ILE A 402 1.72 -0.04 40.83
CA ILE A 402 2.80 -0.53 39.97
C ILE A 402 2.32 -0.62 38.52
N TYR A 403 1.15 -1.21 38.28
CA TYR A 403 0.60 -1.40 36.94
C TYR A 403 0.38 -0.07 36.20
N ARG A 404 -0.03 0.98 36.93
CA ARG A 404 -0.23 2.33 36.38
C ARG A 404 1.06 3.11 36.08
N ARG A 405 2.24 2.54 36.28
CA ARG A 405 3.51 3.23 35.97
C ARG A 405 3.68 3.36 34.47
N ASP A 406 4.08 4.55 34.01
CA ASP A 406 4.37 4.82 32.59
C ASP A 406 5.38 3.84 31.99
N ALA A 407 6.34 3.35 32.78
CA ALA A 407 7.33 2.36 32.35
C ALA A 407 6.77 0.96 32.04
N LEU A 408 5.53 0.66 32.47
CA LEU A 408 4.81 -0.59 32.19
C LEU A 408 3.62 -0.40 31.24
N ALA A 409 3.30 0.84 30.89
CA ALA A 409 2.30 1.12 29.87
C ALA A 409 2.81 0.59 28.52
N CYS A 410 1.98 -0.20 27.83
CA CYS A 410 2.23 -0.54 26.44
C CYS A 410 1.92 0.69 25.59
N THR A 411 2.93 1.54 25.38
CA THR A 411 2.89 2.69 24.46
C THR A 411 3.48 2.36 23.10
#